data_AF-A0A8H6M5H8-F1
#
_entry.id   AF-A0A8H6M5H8-F1
#
_cell.length_a   1.000
_cell.length_b   1.000
_cell.length_c   1.000
_cell.angle_alpha   90.00
_cell.angle_beta   90.00
_cell.angle_gamma   90.00
#
_symmetry.space_group_name_H-M   'P 1'
#
loop_
_entity.id
_entity.type
_entity.pdbx_description
1 polymer ?
#
loop_
_entity_poly.entity_id
_entity_poly.type
_entity_poly.pdbx_seq_one_letter_code
_entity_poly.pdbx_strand_id
1 'polypeptide(L)'
;MASAEVDTTPATVEIADAIFCTHFKEQCDECNFDGREDNDGFFGFDFTDRAPLDCPPGTLNKDGVYQCKKHGSAGQFVAPRSGLVTPKCQCRQCYGWKKQITRARTAAKKAGRSGKN
;
A
#
# COMPACT_ATOMS: atom_id res chain seq x y z
N MET A 1 5.36 -22.11 34.92
CA MET A 1 6.45 -21.29 34.38
C MET A 1 6.21 -21.10 32.90
N ALA A 2 6.41 -19.87 32.41
CA ALA A 2 6.44 -19.40 31.02
C ALA A 2 5.16 -19.58 30.18
N SER A 3 4.26 -18.60 30.31
CA SER A 3 3.37 -18.20 29.21
C SER A 3 4.25 -17.75 28.04
N ALA A 4 4.21 -18.47 26.93
CA ALA A 4 4.77 -17.99 25.68
C ALA A 4 3.83 -16.90 25.15
N GLU A 5 4.14 -15.66 25.48
CA GLU A 5 3.63 -14.51 24.73
C GLU A 5 4.11 -14.67 23.28
N VAL A 6 3.20 -15.15 22.42
CA VAL A 6 3.40 -15.07 20.97
C VAL A 6 3.29 -13.59 20.67
N ASP A 7 4.43 -12.92 20.64
CA ASP A 7 4.57 -11.54 20.19
C ASP A 7 4.03 -11.49 18.77
N THR A 8 2.72 -11.23 18.67
CA THR A 8 2.00 -11.13 17.41
C THR A 8 2.19 -9.70 16.94
N THR A 9 3.43 -9.20 16.91
CA THR A 9 3.71 -8.01 16.13
C THR A 9 3.37 -8.36 14.68
N PRO A 10 2.37 -7.71 14.07
CA PRO A 10 2.05 -7.98 12.69
C PRO A 10 3.29 -7.62 11.88
N ALA A 11 3.91 -8.60 11.21
CA ALA A 11 4.99 -8.31 10.28
C ALA A 11 4.42 -7.40 9.19
N THR A 12 4.83 -6.14 9.19
CA THR A 12 4.40 -5.14 8.21
C THR A 12 5.33 -5.19 7.02
N VAL A 13 4.77 -5.09 5.83
CA VAL A 13 5.50 -5.06 4.57
C VAL A 13 5.32 -3.71 3.91
N GLU A 14 6.43 -3.10 3.52
CA GLU A 14 6.46 -1.80 2.87
C GLU A 14 6.54 -1.99 1.35
N ILE A 15 5.47 -1.63 0.65
CA ILE A 15 5.31 -1.80 -0.79
C ILE A 15 5.20 -0.43 -1.43
N ALA A 16 6.25 0.02 -2.12
CA ALA A 16 6.27 1.29 -2.85
C ALA A 16 5.76 2.49 -2.02
N ASP A 17 6.31 2.63 -0.81
CA ASP A 17 6.00 3.67 0.18
C ASP A 17 4.61 3.55 0.86
N ALA A 18 3.96 2.39 0.77
CA ALA A 18 2.73 2.10 1.52
C ALA A 18 2.92 0.86 2.39
N ILE A 19 2.36 0.88 3.59
CA ILE A 19 2.45 -0.17 4.59
C ILE A 19 1.23 -1.09 4.47
N PHE A 20 1.50 -2.40 4.46
CA PHE A 20 0.52 -3.47 4.47
C PHE A 20 0.92 -4.52 5.49
N CYS A 21 0.03 -5.46 5.83
CA CYS A 21 0.42 -6.67 6.55
C CYS A 21 1.00 -7.73 5.59
N THR A 22 1.53 -8.83 6.12
CA THR A 22 1.96 -10.01 5.34
C THR A 22 0.88 -10.61 4.44
N HIS A 23 -0.40 -10.36 4.72
CA HIS A 23 -1.52 -10.76 3.85
C HIS A 23 -1.78 -9.79 2.70
N PHE A 24 -0.93 -8.78 2.51
CA PHE A 24 -1.09 -7.76 1.46
C PHE A 24 -2.34 -6.89 1.63
N LYS A 25 -2.89 -6.79 2.84
CA LYS A 25 -4.05 -5.94 3.14
C LYS A 25 -3.62 -4.71 3.94
N GLU A 26 -4.15 -3.54 3.58
CA GLU A 26 -3.92 -2.28 4.30
C GLU A 26 -4.63 -2.32 5.67
N GLN A 27 -5.76 -3.01 5.73
CA GLN A 27 -6.46 -3.34 6.96
C GLN A 27 -6.70 -4.85 6.99
N CYS A 28 -6.30 -5.51 8.06
CA CYS A 28 -6.41 -6.94 8.20
C CYS A 28 -6.95 -7.29 9.59
N ASP A 29 -8.19 -7.77 9.65
CA ASP A 29 -8.81 -8.24 10.90
C ASP A 29 -8.07 -9.46 11.48
N GLU A 30 -7.46 -10.28 10.63
CA GLU A 30 -6.71 -11.49 11.03
C GLU A 30 -5.42 -11.13 11.79
N CYS A 31 -4.76 -10.02 11.40
CA CYS A 31 -3.56 -9.51 12.06
C CYS A 31 -3.86 -8.35 13.01
N ASN A 32 -5.13 -7.93 13.12
CA ASN A 32 -5.56 -6.68 13.75
C ASN A 32 -4.70 -5.47 13.36
N PHE A 33 -4.31 -5.40 12.08
CA PHE A 33 -3.46 -4.35 11.52
C PHE A 33 -4.30 -3.34 10.77
N ASP A 34 -4.14 -2.04 11.05
CA ASP A 34 -4.75 -0.94 10.29
C ASP A 34 -3.68 0.09 9.91
N GLY A 35 -3.20 0.00 8.66
CA GLY A 35 -2.24 0.92 8.08
C GLY A 35 -2.86 2.09 7.33
N ARG A 36 -4.19 2.27 7.37
CA ARG A 36 -4.87 3.32 6.58
C ARG A 36 -4.40 4.71 6.96
N GLU A 37 -4.31 4.98 8.27
CA GLU A 37 -3.87 6.28 8.80
C GLU A 37 -2.42 6.60 8.41
N ASP A 38 -1.52 5.63 8.54
CA ASP A 38 -0.11 5.78 8.18
C ASP A 38 0.06 6.05 6.67
N ASN A 39 -0.63 5.26 5.84
CA ASN A 39 -0.63 5.45 4.39
C ASN A 39 -1.24 6.80 3.98
N ASP A 40 -2.36 7.21 4.58
CA ASP A 40 -2.94 8.53 4.33
C ASP A 40 -1.94 9.65 4.64
N GLY A 41 -1.39 9.63 5.85
CA GLY A 41 -0.43 10.62 6.33
C GLY A 41 0.78 10.69 5.41
N PHE A 42 1.34 9.54 5.04
CA PHE A 42 2.50 9.46 4.17
C PHE A 42 2.24 10.07 2.78
N PHE A 43 1.06 9.85 2.20
CA PHE A 43 0.69 10.42 0.90
C PHE A 43 0.11 11.85 0.98
N GLY A 44 0.03 12.44 2.18
CA GLY A 44 -0.46 13.80 2.42
C GLY A 44 -1.98 13.92 2.37
N PHE A 45 -2.69 12.88 2.79
CA PHE A 45 -4.14 12.83 2.87
C PHE A 45 -4.60 12.86 4.33
N ASP A 46 -5.74 13.51 4.60
CA ASP A 46 -6.40 13.36 5.90
C ASP A 46 -7.01 11.96 6.04
N PHE A 47 -6.83 11.38 7.23
CA PHE A 47 -7.48 10.14 7.62
C PHE A 47 -8.98 10.21 7.28
N THR A 48 -9.46 9.18 6.58
CA THR A 48 -10.84 9.08 6.14
C THR A 48 -11.25 7.62 6.24
N ASP A 49 -12.47 7.35 6.71
CA ASP A 49 -13.04 6.00 6.66
C ASP A 49 -13.30 5.60 5.19
N ARG A 50 -12.26 5.02 4.58
CA ARG A 50 -12.30 4.44 3.24
C ARG A 50 -12.29 2.93 3.35
N ALA A 51 -12.76 2.29 2.27
CA ALA A 51 -12.53 0.88 2.07
C ALA A 51 -11.01 0.58 2.07
N PRO A 52 -10.57 -0.46 2.79
CA PRO A 52 -9.17 -0.83 2.83
C PRO A 52 -8.67 -1.24 1.45
N LEU A 53 -7.41 -0.92 1.17
CA LEU A 53 -6.76 -1.29 -0.08
C LEU A 53 -6.17 -2.70 0.01
N ASP A 54 -6.39 -3.48 -1.03
CA ASP A 54 -5.76 -4.78 -1.23
C ASP A 54 -4.58 -4.63 -2.19
N CYS A 55 -3.41 -5.10 -1.75
CA CYS A 55 -2.21 -5.01 -2.56
C CYS A 55 -2.12 -6.18 -3.53
N PRO A 56 -1.97 -5.91 -4.84
CA PRO A 56 -1.78 -6.99 -5.80
C PRO A 56 -0.46 -7.72 -5.52
N PRO A 57 -0.42 -9.06 -5.67
CA PRO A 57 0.76 -9.85 -5.37
C PRO A 57 1.94 -9.43 -6.26
N GLY A 58 2.96 -8.86 -5.62
CA GLY A 58 4.24 -8.49 -6.22
C GLY A 58 5.28 -9.59 -6.06
N THR A 59 6.34 -9.55 -6.87
CA THR A 59 7.50 -10.42 -6.67
C THR A 59 8.50 -9.71 -5.77
N LEU A 60 8.87 -10.32 -4.65
CA LEU A 60 9.91 -9.78 -3.77
C LEU A 60 11.28 -9.98 -4.44
N ASN A 61 12.07 -8.91 -4.55
CA ASN A 61 13.47 -9.02 -4.99
C ASN A 61 14.39 -9.43 -3.84
N LYS A 62 15.64 -9.80 -4.15
CA LYS A 62 16.68 -10.15 -3.17
C LYS A 62 16.97 -9.04 -2.14
N ASP A 63 16.69 -7.79 -2.50
CA ASP A 63 16.82 -6.62 -1.63
C ASP A 63 15.58 -6.38 -0.72
N GLY A 64 14.60 -7.28 -0.72
CA GLY A 64 13.35 -7.12 0.06
C GLY A 64 12.33 -6.18 -0.57
N VAL A 65 12.58 -5.64 -1.77
CA VAL A 65 11.69 -4.69 -2.44
C VAL A 65 10.67 -5.41 -3.34
N TYR A 66 9.39 -5.07 -3.19
CA TYR A 66 8.29 -5.60 -4.01
C TYR A 66 8.28 -5.01 -5.42
N GLN A 67 8.39 -5.87 -6.42
CA GLN A 67 8.37 -5.50 -7.82
C GLN A 67 7.05 -5.91 -8.48
N CYS A 68 6.53 -5.02 -9.33
CA CYS A 68 5.33 -5.33 -10.08
C CYS A 68 5.63 -6.38 -11.17
N LYS A 69 4.71 -7.33 -11.35
CA LYS A 69 4.85 -8.46 -12.27
C LYS A 69 5.05 -8.06 -13.74
N LYS A 70 4.55 -6.89 -14.14
CA LYS A 70 4.67 -6.36 -15.51
C LYS A 70 6.00 -5.67 -15.81
N HIS A 71 6.68 -5.13 -14.80
CA HIS A 71 7.93 -4.37 -14.99
C HIS A 71 9.05 -4.91 -14.10
N GLY A 72 9.03 -6.22 -13.80
CA GLY A 72 9.92 -6.94 -12.89
C GLY A 72 11.39 -7.01 -13.34
N SER A 73 11.98 -5.88 -13.67
CA SER A 73 13.40 -5.76 -13.97
C SER A 73 13.92 -4.50 -13.32
N ALA A 74 15.04 -4.64 -12.62
CA ALA A 74 15.82 -3.61 -11.96
C ALA A 74 16.46 -2.61 -12.94
N GLY A 75 15.70 -2.09 -13.91
CA GLY A 75 16.14 -1.05 -14.83
C GLY A 75 15.63 0.31 -14.38
N GLN A 76 16.47 1.32 -14.26
CA GLN A 76 16.01 2.68 -13.96
C GLN A 76 14.98 3.15 -15.00
N PHE A 77 13.83 3.66 -14.57
CA PHE A 77 13.00 4.46 -15.46
C PHE A 77 13.56 5.88 -15.43
N VAL A 78 14.22 6.26 -16.52
CA VAL A 78 14.57 7.66 -16.79
C VAL A 78 13.37 8.33 -17.42
N ALA A 79 12.72 9.23 -16.68
CA ALA A 79 11.61 9.99 -17.22
C ALA A 79 12.12 10.87 -18.38
N PRO A 80 11.55 10.77 -19.60
CA PRO A 80 12.13 11.38 -20.81
C PRO A 80 12.13 12.92 -20.82
N ARG A 81 11.45 13.56 -19.86
CA ARG A 81 11.30 15.03 -19.78
C ARG A 81 11.87 15.67 -18.52
N SER A 82 12.11 14.90 -17.46
CA SER A 82 12.64 15.44 -16.19
C SER A 82 14.00 14.88 -15.81
N GLY A 83 14.49 13.84 -16.50
CA GLY A 83 15.73 13.15 -16.12
C GLY A 83 15.66 12.48 -14.74
N LEU A 84 14.48 12.46 -14.10
CA LEU A 84 14.32 11.86 -12.79
C LEU A 84 14.52 10.35 -12.91
N VAL A 85 15.56 9.86 -12.26
CA VAL A 85 15.89 8.45 -12.17
C VAL A 85 15.06 7.87 -11.04
N THR A 86 14.00 7.12 -11.38
CA THR A 86 13.21 6.40 -10.38
C THR A 86 13.53 4.92 -10.43
N PRO A 87 13.92 4.29 -9.30
CA PRO A 87 14.13 2.85 -9.26
C PRO A 87 12.81 2.14 -9.62
N LYS A 88 12.82 1.37 -10.73
CA LYS A 88 11.63 0.70 -11.31
C LYS A 88 11.03 -0.38 -10.44
N CYS A 89 11.78 -0.86 -9.45
CA CYS A 89 11.26 -1.73 -8.39
C CYS A 89 10.15 -1.04 -7.58
N GLN A 90 10.13 0.29 -7.47
CA GLN A 90 9.00 1.06 -6.93
C GLN A 90 8.14 1.59 -8.08
N CYS A 91 7.53 0.71 -8.86
CA CYS A 91 6.69 1.13 -9.96
C CYS A 91 5.41 1.81 -9.43
N ARG A 92 5.50 3.11 -9.09
CA ARG A 92 4.38 3.98 -8.71
C ARG A 92 3.29 4.01 -9.77
N GLN A 93 3.62 3.68 -11.02
CA GLN A 93 2.65 3.55 -12.11
C GLN A 93 1.79 2.29 -11.97
N CYS A 94 2.34 1.19 -11.47
CA CYS A 94 1.60 -0.07 -11.30
C CYS A 94 0.85 -0.15 -9.98
N TYR A 95 1.49 0.25 -8.88
CA TYR A 95 0.86 0.23 -7.56
C TYR A 95 -0.01 1.47 -7.35
N GLY A 96 0.53 2.65 -7.66
CA GLY A 96 -0.25 3.90 -7.70
C GLY A 96 -1.06 4.18 -6.44
N TRP A 97 -0.52 3.90 -5.25
CA TRP A 97 -1.24 3.99 -3.97
C TRP A 97 -1.95 5.32 -3.80
N LYS A 98 -1.27 6.44 -4.09
CA LYS A 98 -1.91 7.76 -4.08
C LYS A 98 -3.20 7.82 -4.91
N LYS A 99 -3.23 7.22 -6.11
CA LYS A 99 -4.43 7.14 -6.95
C LYS A 99 -5.46 6.18 -6.37
N GLN A 100 -5.05 5.02 -5.84
CA GLN A 100 -5.94 4.06 -5.22
C GLN A 100 -6.63 4.64 -3.97
N ILE A 101 -5.86 5.27 -3.08
CA ILE A 101 -6.36 6.01 -1.91
C ILE A 101 -7.33 7.10 -2.36
N THR A 102 -6.96 7.91 -3.36
CA THR A 102 -7.86 8.96 -3.90
C THR A 102 -9.19 8.38 -4.41
N ARG A 103 -9.15 7.24 -5.13
CA ARG A 103 -10.35 6.56 -5.63
C ARG A 103 -11.19 6.00 -4.49
N ALA A 104 -10.57 5.36 -3.50
CA ALA A 104 -11.25 4.82 -2.32
C ALA A 104 -11.90 5.94 -1.48
N ARG A 105 -11.21 7.07 -1.28
CA ARG A 105 -11.77 8.28 -0.64
C ARG A 105 -12.93 8.85 -1.44
N THR A 106 -12.82 8.91 -2.76
CA THR A 106 -13.92 9.38 -3.62
C THR A 106 -15.12 8.43 -3.55
N ALA A 107 -14.89 7.11 -3.49
CA ALA A 107 -15.93 6.12 -3.32
C ALA A 107 -16.59 6.25 -1.94
N ALA A 108 -15.83 6.44 -0.86
CA ALA A 108 -16.34 6.69 0.49
C ALA A 108 -17.19 7.97 0.54
N LYS A 109 -16.73 9.08 -0.07
CA LYS A 109 -17.52 10.32 -0.18
C LYS A 109 -18.82 10.13 -0.98
N LYS A 110 -18.84 9.24 -1.98
CA LYS A 110 -20.05 8.90 -2.72
C LYS A 110 -20.98 8.00 -1.92
N ALA A 111 -20.45 6.98 -1.24
CA ALA A 111 -21.23 6.09 -0.37
C ALA A 111 -21.90 6.88 0.78
N GLY A 112 -21.18 7.83 1.39
CA GLY A 112 -21.75 8.74 2.38
C GLY A 112 -22.83 9.71 1.85
N ARG A 113 -22.89 9.92 0.53
CA ARG A 113 -23.96 10.70 -0.13
C ARG A 113 -25.11 9.84 -0.67
N SER A 114 -24.92 8.53 -0.82
CA SER A 114 -25.91 7.60 -1.38
C SER A 114 -26.67 6.79 -0.32
N GLY A 115 -26.31 6.86 0.95
CA GLY A 115 -26.97 6.13 2.05
C GLY A 115 -28.27 6.76 2.59
N LYS A 116 -28.95 7.61 1.82
CA LYS A 116 -30.22 8.21 2.24
C LYS A 116 -31.21 8.18 1.07
N ASN A 117 -31.69 7.00 0.69
CA ASN A 117 -32.96 6.85 -0.03
C ASN A 117 -33.54 5.45 0.11
#